data_AF-A0A558NNF3-F1
#
_entry.id   AF-A0A558NNF3-F1
#
_cell.length_a   1.000
_cell.length_b   1.000
_cell.length_c   1.000
_cell.angle_alpha   90.00
_cell.angle_beta   90.00
_cell.angle_gamma   90.00
#
_symmetry.space_group_name_H-M   'P 1'
#
loop_
_entity.id
_entity.type
_entity.pdbx_description
1 polymer ?
#
loop_
_entity_poly.entity_id
_entity_poly.type
_entity_poly.pdbx_seq_one_letter_code
_entity_poly.pdbx_strand_id
1 'polypeptide(L)'
;MEWKKAQVKDNNLVEIPERWLHLYYYEALNVLFRFENSLRVFVYTVLKEELKEKWQETAVSGGCIKSETKKRMRQSDDYGYLGHEITSPMLFLNSGELIDIIVSDAYWKYFAKYFKASKSIVITKLQEIGTVRNSLAHFRPIKEDDIDLIKQNTKHVLLEVEKALVKITSISALVPTNSDEPWYLKLKALGSENINLSLFYCEDENWVRLSFLYKIPTLLKSKITEEFYTYKVGDLRTVEVLRNFQVIKDNCIYVADSYVLGRLNADFDVVSNKEFSVVLSKRTLTDNIDSLESAIRDIITKVDEETELLKSDDLARGVLVEPKHANASVKTGHNNNRYWQVALDALKPDSSKASEVEYWGTRGHYVTDFVSATQQYPWMPSSISDLELPF
;
A
#
# COMPACT_ATOMS: atom_id res chain seq x y z
N MET A 1 -40.44 -4.03 9.52
CA MET A 1 -39.36 -4.95 9.14
C MET A 1 -38.25 -4.78 10.15
N GLU A 2 -38.09 -5.71 11.09
CA GLU A 2 -37.02 -5.63 12.09
C GLU A 2 -35.75 -6.24 11.53
N TRP A 3 -34.66 -5.48 11.49
CA TRP A 3 -33.34 -5.97 11.13
C TRP A 3 -32.59 -6.34 12.41
N LYS A 4 -32.46 -7.66 12.67
CA LYS A 4 -31.67 -8.15 13.83
C LYS A 4 -30.20 -7.83 13.58
N LYS A 5 -29.43 -7.63 14.65
CA LYS A 5 -27.98 -7.41 14.60
C LYS A 5 -27.27 -8.60 15.26
N ALA A 6 -26.04 -8.88 14.82
CA ALA A 6 -25.16 -9.77 15.57
C ALA A 6 -24.82 -9.16 16.94
N GLN A 7 -24.62 -10.00 17.94
CA GLN A 7 -24.27 -9.57 19.29
C GLN A 7 -22.89 -10.10 19.67
N VAL A 8 -22.01 -9.20 20.11
CA VAL A 8 -20.71 -9.57 20.69
C VAL A 8 -20.91 -9.77 22.19
N LYS A 9 -20.62 -10.97 22.68
CA LYS A 9 -20.65 -11.30 24.11
C LYS A 9 -19.30 -11.01 24.76
N ASP A 10 -19.27 -10.98 26.09
CA ASP A 10 -18.10 -10.62 26.91
C ASP A 10 -16.82 -11.44 26.64
N ASN A 11 -16.94 -12.58 25.93
CA ASN A 11 -15.81 -13.44 25.56
C ASN A 11 -15.43 -13.35 24.07
N ASN A 12 -15.76 -12.25 23.38
CA ASN A 12 -15.63 -12.09 21.91
C ASN A 12 -16.42 -13.13 21.09
N LEU A 13 -17.35 -13.86 21.72
CA LEU A 13 -18.25 -14.76 21.01
C LEU A 13 -19.31 -13.93 20.27
N VAL A 14 -19.42 -14.14 18.97
CA VAL A 14 -20.40 -13.47 18.11
C VAL A 14 -21.62 -14.37 17.94
N GLU A 15 -22.77 -13.93 18.44
CA GLU A 15 -24.06 -14.59 18.21
C GLU A 15 -24.71 -14.02 16.94
N ILE A 16 -24.91 -14.87 15.94
CA ILE A 16 -25.52 -14.52 14.65
C ILE A 16 -27.00 -14.96 14.65
N PRO A 17 -27.95 -14.10 14.23
CA PRO A 17 -29.35 -14.48 14.14
C PRO A 17 -29.60 -15.69 13.23
N GLU A 18 -30.40 -16.66 13.67
CA GLU A 18 -30.70 -17.89 12.91
C GLU A 18 -31.30 -17.67 11.51
N ARG A 19 -31.97 -16.54 11.30
CA ARG A 19 -32.59 -16.16 10.02
C ARG A 19 -31.63 -15.49 9.03
N TRP A 20 -30.36 -15.32 9.39
CA TRP A 20 -29.34 -14.82 8.49
C TRP A 20 -28.85 -15.93 7.54
N LEU A 21 -28.04 -15.56 6.56
CA LEU A 21 -27.36 -16.54 5.70
C LEU A 21 -26.53 -17.52 6.55
N HIS A 22 -26.33 -18.74 6.05
CA HIS A 22 -25.46 -19.72 6.68
C HIS A 22 -24.00 -19.24 6.74
N LEU A 23 -23.23 -19.75 7.71
CA LEU A 23 -21.82 -19.37 7.94
C LEU A 23 -20.94 -19.50 6.68
N TYR A 24 -21.22 -20.52 5.86
CA TYR A 24 -20.50 -20.80 4.63
C TYR A 24 -20.60 -19.62 3.63
N TYR A 25 -21.69 -18.83 3.61
CA TYR A 25 -21.75 -17.62 2.77
C TYR A 25 -20.71 -16.56 3.16
N TYR A 26 -20.49 -16.35 4.46
CA TYR A 26 -19.51 -15.37 4.95
C TYR A 26 -18.10 -15.81 4.61
N GLU A 27 -17.82 -17.11 4.74
CA GLU A 27 -16.54 -17.68 4.38
C GLU A 27 -16.27 -17.55 2.87
N ALA A 28 -17.25 -17.87 2.03
CA ALA A 28 -17.13 -17.71 0.59
C ALA A 28 -16.87 -16.25 0.19
N LEU A 29 -17.60 -15.30 0.80
CA LEU A 29 -17.37 -13.88 0.59
C LEU A 29 -15.95 -13.45 1.01
N ASN A 30 -15.47 -13.89 2.17
CA ASN A 30 -14.12 -13.56 2.64
C ASN A 30 -13.03 -14.11 1.69
N VAL A 31 -13.13 -15.38 1.27
CA VAL A 31 -12.16 -16.01 0.36
C VAL A 31 -12.16 -15.31 -0.99
N LEU A 32 -13.33 -15.07 -1.59
CA LEU A 32 -13.45 -14.42 -2.89
C LEU A 32 -13.00 -12.97 -2.86
N PHE A 33 -13.32 -12.24 -1.80
CA PHE A 33 -12.87 -10.86 -1.61
C PHE A 33 -11.35 -10.79 -1.57
N ARG A 34 -10.70 -11.64 -0.76
CA ARG A 34 -9.25 -11.71 -0.66
C ARG A 34 -8.60 -12.15 -1.97
N PHE A 35 -9.16 -13.15 -2.63
CA PHE A 35 -8.72 -13.61 -3.94
C PHE A 35 -8.75 -12.49 -4.99
N GLU A 36 -9.88 -11.79 -5.13
CA GLU A 36 -10.03 -10.74 -6.14
C GLU A 36 -9.07 -9.57 -5.90
N ASN A 37 -8.90 -9.16 -4.64
CA ASN A 37 -8.02 -8.04 -4.30
C ASN A 37 -6.54 -8.40 -4.40
N SER A 38 -6.13 -9.61 -4.02
CA SER A 38 -4.77 -10.07 -4.30
C SER A 38 -4.47 -10.15 -5.80
N LEU A 39 -5.44 -10.58 -6.62
CA LEU A 39 -5.29 -10.54 -8.07
C LEU A 39 -5.17 -9.12 -8.61
N ARG A 40 -5.91 -8.14 -8.08
CA ARG A 40 -5.75 -6.72 -8.49
C ARG A 40 -4.33 -6.25 -8.28
N VAL A 41 -3.78 -6.49 -7.10
CA VAL A 41 -2.39 -6.11 -6.78
C VAL A 41 -1.43 -6.81 -7.74
N PHE A 42 -1.55 -8.13 -7.88
CA PHE A 42 -0.67 -8.91 -8.74
C PHE A 42 -0.71 -8.48 -10.21
N VAL A 43 -1.90 -8.30 -10.78
CA VAL A 43 -2.07 -7.85 -12.16
C VAL A 43 -1.45 -6.47 -12.36
N TYR A 44 -1.69 -5.53 -11.44
CA TYR A 44 -1.07 -4.21 -11.50
C TYR A 44 0.45 -4.32 -11.50
N THR A 45 1.02 -5.06 -10.55
CA THR A 45 2.47 -5.22 -10.39
C THR A 45 3.13 -5.74 -11.68
N VAL A 46 2.58 -6.82 -12.25
CA VAL A 46 3.15 -7.44 -13.46
C VAL A 46 3.02 -6.50 -14.66
N LEU A 47 1.86 -5.88 -14.87
CA LEU A 47 1.67 -4.95 -15.99
C LEU A 47 2.53 -3.69 -15.85
N LYS A 48 2.63 -3.11 -14.64
CA LYS A 48 3.45 -1.93 -14.38
C LYS A 48 4.93 -2.24 -14.56
N GLU A 49 5.40 -3.41 -14.14
CA GLU A 49 6.79 -3.84 -14.36
C GLU A 49 7.12 -3.91 -15.86
N GLU A 50 6.26 -4.57 -16.64
CA GLU A 50 6.54 -4.94 -18.03
C GLU A 50 6.12 -3.87 -19.06
N LEU A 51 5.11 -3.06 -18.76
CA LEU A 51 4.54 -2.06 -19.66
C LEU A 51 4.75 -0.62 -19.20
N LYS A 52 5.27 -0.38 -17.98
CA LYS A 52 5.40 0.96 -17.38
C LYS A 52 4.07 1.70 -17.46
N GLU A 53 4.05 3.00 -17.73
CA GLU A 53 2.82 3.81 -17.86
C GLU A 53 1.77 3.25 -18.82
N LYS A 54 2.18 2.42 -19.79
CA LYS A 54 1.26 1.80 -20.75
C LYS A 54 0.44 0.66 -20.14
N TRP A 55 0.66 0.30 -18.87
CA TRP A 55 -0.18 -0.69 -18.18
C TRP A 55 -1.67 -0.31 -18.23
N GLN A 56 -1.98 0.99 -18.19
CA GLN A 56 -3.36 1.49 -18.28
C GLN A 56 -4.00 1.28 -19.66
N GLU A 57 -3.19 1.07 -20.70
CA GLU A 57 -3.63 0.81 -22.08
C GLU A 57 -3.91 -0.68 -22.33
N THR A 58 -3.69 -1.53 -21.32
CA THR A 58 -3.99 -2.97 -21.37
C THR A 58 -5.45 -3.19 -21.76
N ALA A 59 -5.66 -4.03 -22.77
CA ALA A 59 -6.99 -4.32 -23.30
C ALA A 59 -7.83 -5.10 -22.28
N VAL A 60 -9.10 -4.71 -22.16
CA VAL A 60 -10.14 -5.38 -21.37
C VAL A 60 -11.44 -5.39 -22.17
N SER A 61 -12.43 -6.20 -21.77
CA SER A 61 -13.71 -6.25 -22.47
C SER A 61 -14.36 -4.86 -22.53
N GLY A 62 -14.51 -4.30 -23.74
CA GLY A 62 -15.10 -2.99 -23.99
C GLY A 62 -14.11 -1.84 -24.24
N GLY A 63 -12.81 -2.02 -23.99
CA GLY A 63 -11.80 -0.98 -24.21
C GLY A 63 -10.43 -1.32 -23.62
N CYS A 64 -9.84 -0.35 -22.91
CA CYS A 64 -8.66 -0.58 -22.09
C CYS A 64 -8.96 -0.26 -20.62
N ILE A 65 -8.06 -0.67 -19.72
CA ILE A 65 -8.20 -0.39 -18.28
C ILE A 65 -8.54 1.09 -18.06
N LYS A 66 -7.82 2.01 -18.70
CA LYS A 66 -8.05 3.46 -18.57
C LYS A 66 -9.45 3.89 -19.00
N SER A 67 -9.95 3.42 -20.14
CA SER A 67 -11.24 3.87 -20.68
C SER A 67 -12.40 3.35 -19.86
N GLU A 68 -12.37 2.06 -19.50
CA GLU A 68 -13.48 1.41 -18.80
C GLU A 68 -13.56 1.84 -17.34
N THR A 69 -12.42 1.94 -16.66
CA THR A 69 -12.40 2.37 -15.25
C THR A 69 -12.78 3.85 -15.12
N LYS A 70 -12.33 4.73 -16.03
CA LYS A 70 -12.74 6.14 -16.05
C LYS A 70 -14.25 6.31 -16.23
N LYS A 71 -14.87 5.47 -17.04
CA LYS A 71 -16.34 5.45 -17.20
C LYS A 71 -17.03 5.05 -15.89
N ARG A 72 -16.54 4.01 -15.22
CA ARG A 72 -17.11 3.50 -13.94
C ARG A 72 -16.88 4.46 -12.77
N MET A 73 -15.73 5.13 -12.73
CA MET A 73 -15.43 6.19 -11.75
C MET A 73 -16.45 7.32 -11.87
N ARG A 74 -16.68 7.85 -13.07
CA ARG A 74 -17.70 8.89 -13.30
C ARG A 74 -19.10 8.46 -12.88
N GLN A 75 -19.46 7.21 -13.16
CA GLN A 75 -20.75 6.65 -12.71
C GLN A 75 -20.82 6.54 -11.19
N SER A 76 -19.70 6.25 -10.52
CA SER A 76 -19.63 6.22 -9.06
C SER A 76 -19.76 7.61 -8.45
N ASP A 77 -19.19 8.63 -9.09
CA ASP A 77 -19.28 10.03 -8.65
C ASP A 77 -20.73 10.52 -8.63
N ASP A 78 -21.56 10.08 -9.60
CA ASP A 78 -23.00 10.36 -9.65
C ASP A 78 -23.75 9.84 -8.40
N TYR A 79 -23.19 8.85 -7.71
CA TYR A 79 -23.70 8.27 -6.46
C TYR A 79 -22.75 8.52 -5.28
N GLY A 80 -21.88 9.53 -5.33
CA GLY A 80 -20.80 9.75 -4.34
C GLY A 80 -21.22 9.91 -2.88
N TYR A 81 -22.51 10.00 -2.58
CA TYR A 81 -23.05 9.91 -1.21
C TYR A 81 -23.16 8.46 -0.67
N LEU A 82 -22.98 7.46 -1.53
CA LEU A 82 -23.01 6.04 -1.20
C LEU A 82 -21.60 5.44 -1.25
N GLY A 83 -21.14 4.92 -0.12
CA GLY A 83 -19.87 4.21 -0.03
C GLY A 83 -18.66 5.12 0.16
N HIS A 84 -17.48 4.59 -0.14
CA HIS A 84 -16.23 5.31 -0.03
C HIS A 84 -15.83 5.91 -1.38
N GLU A 85 -15.11 7.03 -1.35
CA GLU A 85 -14.46 7.57 -2.53
C GLU A 85 -13.34 6.63 -2.97
N ILE A 86 -13.45 6.12 -4.21
CA ILE A 86 -12.49 5.20 -4.81
C ILE A 86 -11.94 5.83 -6.07
N THR A 87 -10.62 5.85 -6.15
CA THR A 87 -9.88 6.67 -7.11
C THR A 87 -8.87 5.86 -7.91
N SER A 88 -8.54 4.64 -7.47
CA SER A 88 -7.67 3.72 -8.22
C SER A 88 -8.45 2.97 -9.30
N PRO A 89 -7.98 2.96 -10.57
CA PRO A 89 -8.56 2.17 -11.66
C PRO A 89 -8.70 0.68 -11.32
N MET A 90 -7.75 0.11 -10.58
CA MET A 90 -7.71 -1.32 -10.29
C MET A 90 -8.91 -1.79 -9.46
N LEU A 91 -9.46 -0.93 -8.58
CA LEU A 91 -10.63 -1.25 -7.78
C LEU A 91 -11.94 -1.27 -8.60
N PHE A 92 -11.94 -0.69 -9.81
CA PHE A 92 -13.07 -0.75 -10.73
C PHE A 92 -13.04 -1.94 -11.69
N LEU A 93 -11.95 -2.72 -11.72
CA LEU A 93 -11.87 -3.98 -12.46
C LEU A 93 -12.55 -5.10 -11.68
N ASN A 94 -13.32 -5.94 -12.37
CA ASN A 94 -13.94 -7.12 -11.77
C ASN A 94 -13.04 -8.37 -11.93
N SER A 95 -13.34 -9.45 -11.19
CA SER A 95 -12.55 -10.68 -11.28
C SER A 95 -12.46 -11.27 -12.68
N GLY A 96 -13.53 -11.16 -13.49
CA GLY A 96 -13.54 -11.64 -14.87
C GLY A 96 -12.52 -10.90 -15.73
N GLU A 97 -12.50 -9.57 -15.66
CA GLU A 97 -11.51 -8.74 -16.38
C GLU A 97 -10.08 -9.03 -15.94
N LEU A 98 -9.84 -9.23 -14.64
CA LEU A 98 -8.52 -9.60 -14.12
C LEU A 98 -8.07 -10.96 -14.67
N ILE A 99 -8.97 -11.94 -14.71
CA ILE A 99 -8.72 -13.27 -15.29
C ILE A 99 -8.41 -13.14 -16.78
N ASP A 100 -9.24 -12.40 -17.52
CA ASP A 100 -9.08 -12.20 -18.97
C ASP A 100 -7.74 -11.53 -19.32
N ILE A 101 -7.29 -10.56 -18.52
CA ILE A 101 -5.96 -9.96 -18.65
C ILE A 101 -4.87 -11.02 -18.48
N ILE A 102 -4.93 -11.78 -17.38
CA ILE A 102 -3.91 -12.79 -17.06
C ILE A 102 -3.81 -13.80 -18.20
N VAL A 103 -4.94 -14.31 -18.67
CA VAL A 103 -4.99 -15.42 -19.64
C VAL A 103 -5.06 -14.97 -21.09
N SER A 104 -5.00 -13.68 -21.38
CA SER A 104 -4.92 -13.18 -22.75
C SER A 104 -3.65 -13.65 -23.45
N ASP A 105 -3.72 -14.04 -24.72
CA ASP A 105 -2.52 -14.41 -25.50
C ASP A 105 -1.50 -13.26 -25.59
N ALA A 106 -1.98 -12.00 -25.60
CA ALA A 106 -1.12 -10.83 -25.66
C ALA A 106 -0.24 -10.65 -24.41
N TYR A 107 -0.77 -11.02 -23.24
CA TYR A 107 -0.16 -10.73 -21.94
C TYR A 107 0.32 -11.96 -21.18
N TRP A 108 -0.12 -13.17 -21.56
CA TRP A 108 0.25 -14.43 -20.88
C TRP A 108 1.77 -14.59 -20.72
N LYS A 109 2.57 -14.13 -21.68
CA LYS A 109 4.04 -14.13 -21.62
C LYS A 109 4.61 -13.45 -20.37
N TYR A 110 3.91 -12.45 -19.81
CA TYR A 110 4.29 -11.75 -18.58
C TYR A 110 3.88 -12.51 -17.32
N PHE A 111 2.76 -13.23 -17.39
CA PHE A 111 2.15 -13.91 -16.24
C PHE A 111 2.59 -15.37 -16.07
N ALA A 112 2.97 -16.06 -17.16
CA ALA A 112 3.23 -17.49 -17.19
C ALA A 112 4.24 -17.96 -16.12
N LYS A 113 5.27 -17.15 -15.84
CA LYS A 113 6.32 -17.46 -14.85
C LYS A 113 5.79 -17.57 -13.41
N TYR A 114 4.61 -17.03 -13.13
CA TYR A 114 3.97 -17.07 -11.81
C TYR A 114 2.95 -18.22 -11.67
N PHE A 115 2.84 -19.11 -12.65
CA PHE A 115 1.94 -20.25 -12.58
C PHE A 115 2.70 -21.55 -12.84
N LYS A 116 2.54 -22.51 -11.92
CA LYS A 116 3.17 -23.85 -12.01
C LYS A 116 2.39 -24.84 -12.86
N ALA A 117 1.45 -24.37 -13.66
CA ALA A 117 0.56 -25.19 -14.47
C ALA A 117 0.41 -24.59 -15.87
N SER A 118 -0.07 -25.40 -16.82
CA SER A 118 -0.36 -24.91 -18.16
C SER A 118 -1.42 -23.80 -18.12
N LYS A 119 -1.36 -22.92 -19.12
CA LYS A 119 -2.36 -21.86 -19.32
C LYS A 119 -3.81 -22.39 -19.23
N SER A 120 -4.08 -23.54 -19.85
CA SER A 120 -5.40 -24.18 -19.83
C SER A 120 -5.86 -24.55 -18.41
N ILE A 121 -4.98 -25.15 -17.60
CA ILE A 121 -5.30 -25.51 -16.22
C ILE A 121 -5.56 -24.26 -15.37
N VAL A 122 -4.75 -23.22 -15.55
CA VAL A 122 -4.93 -21.94 -14.85
C VAL A 122 -6.28 -21.31 -15.21
N ILE A 123 -6.64 -21.27 -16.49
CA ILE A 123 -7.94 -20.79 -16.97
C ILE A 123 -9.08 -21.56 -16.29
N THR A 124 -9.05 -22.89 -16.32
CA THR A 124 -10.09 -23.72 -15.73
C THR A 124 -10.30 -23.40 -14.24
N LYS A 125 -9.22 -23.32 -13.46
CA LYS A 125 -9.31 -23.03 -12.02
C LYS A 125 -9.84 -21.63 -11.74
N LEU A 126 -9.42 -20.64 -12.52
CA LEU A 126 -9.90 -19.26 -12.39
C LEU A 126 -11.40 -19.16 -12.75
N GLN A 127 -11.84 -19.86 -13.80
CA GLN A 127 -13.25 -19.92 -14.21
C GLN A 127 -14.15 -20.64 -13.21
N GLU A 128 -13.66 -21.72 -12.59
CA GLU A 128 -14.34 -22.41 -11.50
C GLU A 128 -14.59 -21.47 -10.31
N ILE A 129 -13.59 -20.70 -9.89
CA ILE A 129 -13.75 -19.64 -8.87
C ILE A 129 -14.76 -18.58 -9.34
N GLY A 130 -14.64 -18.14 -10.60
CA GLY A 130 -15.54 -17.16 -11.21
C GLY A 130 -17.01 -17.60 -11.21
N THR A 131 -17.28 -18.90 -11.32
CA THR A 131 -18.64 -19.45 -11.32
C THR A 131 -19.32 -19.27 -9.97
N VAL A 132 -18.63 -19.60 -8.86
CA VAL A 132 -19.15 -19.41 -7.50
C VAL A 132 -19.31 -17.92 -7.19
N ARG A 133 -18.33 -17.10 -7.57
CA ARG A 133 -18.39 -15.63 -7.44
C ARG A 133 -19.59 -15.04 -8.17
N ASN A 134 -19.85 -15.48 -9.39
CA ASN A 134 -20.99 -15.03 -10.18
C ASN A 134 -22.33 -15.43 -9.54
N SER A 135 -22.40 -16.62 -8.94
CA SER A 135 -23.59 -17.02 -8.18
C SER A 135 -23.85 -16.11 -6.98
N LEU A 136 -22.82 -15.77 -6.18
CA LEU A 136 -22.97 -14.83 -5.08
C LEU A 136 -23.36 -13.42 -5.54
N ALA A 137 -22.73 -12.92 -6.60
CA ALA A 137 -23.03 -11.58 -7.15
C ALA A 137 -24.49 -11.43 -7.64
N HIS A 138 -25.11 -12.53 -8.07
CA HIS A 138 -26.51 -12.57 -8.50
C HIS A 138 -27.46 -13.14 -7.43
N PHE A 139 -27.03 -13.20 -6.17
CA PHE A 139 -27.81 -13.72 -5.04
C PHE A 139 -28.37 -15.14 -5.27
N ARG A 140 -27.63 -15.97 -6.00
CA ARG A 140 -27.97 -17.39 -6.22
C ARG A 140 -27.43 -18.26 -5.08
N PRO A 141 -28.14 -19.33 -4.70
CA PRO A 141 -27.65 -20.25 -3.68
C PRO A 141 -26.31 -20.90 -4.05
N ILE A 142 -25.45 -21.07 -3.04
CA ILE A 142 -24.22 -21.87 -3.12
C ILE A 142 -24.28 -23.03 -2.12
N LYS A 143 -23.42 -24.03 -2.30
CA LYS A 143 -23.27 -25.20 -1.43
C LYS A 143 -21.99 -25.09 -0.60
N GLU A 144 -21.89 -25.88 0.46
CA GLU A 144 -20.65 -25.97 1.25
C GLU A 144 -19.46 -26.48 0.40
N ASP A 145 -19.70 -27.46 -0.48
CA ASP A 145 -18.68 -27.97 -1.41
C ASP A 145 -18.10 -26.88 -2.34
N ASP A 146 -18.87 -25.84 -2.65
CA ASP A 146 -18.40 -24.71 -3.47
C ASP A 146 -17.28 -23.95 -2.74
N ILE A 147 -17.27 -23.97 -1.40
CA ILE A 147 -16.24 -23.32 -0.58
C ILE A 147 -14.93 -24.06 -0.64
N ASP A 148 -14.99 -25.38 -0.49
CA ASP A 148 -13.80 -26.21 -0.58
C ASP A 148 -13.17 -26.10 -1.97
N LEU A 149 -14.00 -26.03 -3.02
CA LEU A 149 -13.57 -25.77 -4.38
C LEU A 149 -12.85 -24.41 -4.52
N ILE A 150 -13.44 -23.30 -4.06
CA ILE A 150 -12.78 -21.99 -4.17
C ILE A 150 -11.50 -21.92 -3.34
N LYS A 151 -11.46 -22.51 -2.14
CA LYS A 151 -10.26 -22.53 -1.29
C LYS A 151 -9.13 -23.31 -1.95
N GLN A 152 -9.44 -24.51 -2.45
CA GLN A 152 -8.47 -25.36 -3.10
C GLN A 152 -7.92 -24.72 -4.38
N ASN A 153 -8.80 -24.16 -5.21
CA ASN A 153 -8.38 -23.48 -6.44
C ASN A 153 -7.61 -22.19 -6.16
N THR A 154 -8.03 -21.41 -5.17
CA THR A 154 -7.28 -20.22 -4.71
C THR A 154 -5.88 -20.61 -4.27
N LYS A 155 -5.74 -21.65 -3.45
CA LYS A 155 -4.42 -22.14 -3.00
C LYS A 155 -3.54 -22.58 -4.17
N HIS A 156 -4.10 -23.31 -5.14
CA HIS A 156 -3.35 -23.79 -6.29
C HIS A 156 -2.90 -22.66 -7.23
N VAL A 157 -3.77 -21.69 -7.48
CA VAL A 157 -3.51 -20.59 -8.43
C VAL A 157 -2.64 -19.52 -7.79
N LEU A 158 -2.89 -19.17 -6.52
CA LEU A 158 -2.23 -18.05 -5.87
C LEU A 158 -0.91 -18.43 -5.16
N LEU A 159 -0.48 -19.69 -5.12
CA LEU A 159 0.72 -20.06 -4.36
C LEU A 159 1.98 -19.26 -4.74
N GLU A 160 2.24 -19.10 -6.04
CA GLU A 160 3.40 -18.32 -6.51
C GLU A 160 3.09 -16.83 -6.62
N VAL A 161 1.81 -16.46 -6.77
CA VAL A 161 1.35 -15.07 -6.69
C VAL A 161 1.62 -14.52 -5.29
N GLU A 162 1.22 -15.26 -4.25
CA GLU A 162 1.46 -14.97 -2.83
C GLU A 162 2.95 -14.71 -2.58
N LYS A 163 3.82 -15.62 -3.02
CA LYS A 163 5.27 -15.46 -2.90
C LYS A 163 5.77 -14.20 -3.59
N ALA A 164 5.27 -13.90 -4.78
CA ALA A 164 5.65 -12.70 -5.52
C ALA A 164 5.22 -11.43 -4.78
N LEU A 165 3.99 -11.39 -4.26
CA LEU A 165 3.46 -10.25 -3.51
C LEU A 165 4.24 -10.04 -2.20
N VAL A 166 4.45 -11.10 -1.41
CA VAL A 166 5.26 -11.05 -0.19
C VAL A 166 6.68 -10.52 -0.48
N LYS A 167 7.33 -11.00 -1.55
CA LYS A 167 8.66 -10.52 -1.94
C LYS A 167 8.72 -9.02 -2.25
N ILE A 168 7.62 -8.43 -2.71
CA ILE A 168 7.55 -7.01 -3.07
C ILE A 168 7.17 -6.16 -1.85
N THR A 169 6.24 -6.64 -1.03
CA THR A 169 5.69 -5.87 0.10
C THR A 169 6.52 -5.98 1.37
N SER A 170 7.35 -7.02 1.50
CA SER A 170 8.07 -7.36 2.73
C SER A 170 9.60 -7.30 2.60
N ILE A 171 10.11 -6.51 1.64
CA ILE A 171 11.55 -6.27 1.48
C ILE A 171 12.11 -5.64 2.77
N SER A 172 13.07 -6.29 3.42
CA SER A 172 13.69 -5.76 4.64
C SER A 172 15.19 -5.99 4.78
N ALA A 173 15.79 -6.79 3.90
CA ALA A 173 17.23 -7.05 3.93
C ALA A 173 17.99 -5.83 3.39
N LEU A 174 18.91 -5.28 4.20
CA LEU A 174 19.75 -4.16 3.79
C LEU A 174 20.78 -4.63 2.76
N VAL A 175 21.02 -3.85 1.71
CA VAL A 175 22.09 -4.14 0.75
C VAL A 175 23.45 -4.12 1.48
N PRO A 176 24.29 -5.16 1.34
CA PRO A 176 25.59 -5.21 2.01
C PRO A 176 26.49 -4.04 1.62
N THR A 177 27.21 -3.48 2.61
CA THR A 177 28.04 -2.28 2.38
C THR A 177 29.21 -2.50 1.42
N ASN A 178 29.62 -3.75 1.25
CA ASN A 178 30.66 -4.23 0.33
C ASN A 178 30.11 -4.68 -1.03
N SER A 179 28.86 -4.34 -1.38
CA SER A 179 28.33 -4.60 -2.72
C SER A 179 29.05 -3.74 -3.76
N ASP A 180 29.50 -4.38 -4.84
CA ASP A 180 30.16 -3.75 -5.99
C ASP A 180 29.18 -3.44 -7.15
N GLU A 181 27.87 -3.61 -6.89
CA GLU A 181 26.83 -3.34 -7.88
C GLU A 181 26.82 -1.85 -8.30
N PRO A 182 26.90 -1.54 -9.61
CA PRO A 182 27.02 -0.15 -10.07
C PRO A 182 25.90 0.78 -9.59
N TRP A 183 24.65 0.28 -9.57
CA TRP A 183 23.51 1.05 -9.09
C TRP A 183 23.62 1.37 -7.59
N TYR A 184 24.13 0.42 -6.80
CA TYR A 184 24.30 0.60 -5.37
C TYR A 184 25.39 1.64 -5.08
N LEU A 185 26.52 1.57 -5.78
CA LEU A 185 27.61 2.53 -5.63
C LEU A 185 27.18 3.96 -5.94
N LYS A 186 26.30 4.16 -6.94
CA LYS A 186 25.71 5.46 -7.27
C LYS A 186 24.76 5.98 -6.19
N LEU A 187 23.88 5.12 -5.68
CA LEU A 187 22.82 5.54 -4.75
C LEU A 187 23.27 5.61 -3.29
N LYS A 188 24.23 4.79 -2.84
CA LYS A 188 24.63 4.72 -1.41
C LYS A 188 25.20 6.03 -0.87
N ALA A 189 25.73 6.88 -1.75
CA ALA A 189 26.31 8.17 -1.40
C ALA A 189 25.27 9.30 -1.33
N LEU A 190 24.01 9.01 -1.64
CA LEU A 190 22.94 10.00 -1.63
C LEU A 190 22.34 10.14 -0.25
N GLY A 191 22.23 11.38 0.21
CA GLY A 191 21.61 11.75 1.48
C GLY A 191 22.05 13.14 1.89
N SER A 192 21.37 13.67 2.89
CA SER A 192 21.68 14.95 3.52
C SER A 192 21.33 14.92 5.01
N GLU A 193 21.44 16.07 5.67
CA GLU A 193 21.06 16.19 7.08
C GLU A 193 19.56 15.95 7.31
N ASN A 194 18.70 16.40 6.40
CA ASN A 194 17.25 16.31 6.57
C ASN A 194 16.65 15.04 5.95
N ILE A 195 17.30 14.40 4.98
CA ILE A 195 16.78 13.19 4.33
C ILE A 195 17.89 12.18 4.01
N ASN A 196 17.72 10.93 4.45
CA ASN A 196 18.67 9.85 4.20
C ASN A 196 18.07 8.79 3.27
N LEU A 197 18.91 8.17 2.45
CA LEU A 197 18.52 7.06 1.59
C LEU A 197 19.05 5.74 2.15
N SER A 198 18.18 4.75 2.31
CA SER A 198 18.52 3.38 2.67
C SER A 198 18.12 2.41 1.57
N LEU A 199 18.99 1.46 1.27
CA LEU A 199 18.84 0.55 0.14
C LEU A 199 18.61 -0.87 0.64
N PHE A 200 17.55 -1.51 0.15
CA PHE A 200 17.16 -2.86 0.54
C PHE A 200 16.87 -3.72 -0.68
N TYR A 201 16.96 -5.03 -0.52
CA TYR A 201 16.69 -6.01 -1.59
C TYR A 201 15.90 -7.21 -1.07
N CYS A 202 15.15 -7.86 -1.96
CA CYS A 202 14.50 -9.14 -1.65
C CYS A 202 15.50 -10.30 -1.76
N GLU A 203 15.21 -11.45 -1.16
CA GLU A 203 16.15 -12.59 -1.08
C GLU A 203 16.74 -13.05 -2.43
N ASP A 204 15.98 -12.94 -3.52
CA ASP A 204 16.40 -13.30 -4.88
C ASP A 204 16.93 -12.11 -5.69
N GLU A 205 17.15 -10.95 -5.05
CA GLU A 205 17.69 -9.71 -5.61
C GLU A 205 16.92 -9.11 -6.80
N ASN A 206 15.75 -9.66 -7.15
CA ASN A 206 14.98 -9.19 -8.29
C ASN A 206 14.29 -7.85 -8.04
N TRP A 207 14.06 -7.51 -6.78
CA TRP A 207 13.38 -6.30 -6.33
C TRP A 207 14.28 -5.52 -5.37
N VAL A 208 14.33 -4.21 -5.60
CA VAL A 208 15.07 -3.26 -4.79
C VAL A 208 14.09 -2.27 -4.20
N ARG A 209 14.23 -2.00 -2.90
CA ARG A 209 13.50 -0.94 -2.22
C ARG A 209 14.44 0.20 -1.88
N LEU A 210 14.06 1.39 -2.32
CA LEU A 210 14.68 2.65 -1.94
C LEU A 210 13.83 3.27 -0.83
N SER A 211 14.42 3.46 0.35
CA SER A 211 13.75 4.00 1.54
C SER A 211 14.31 5.37 1.87
N PHE A 212 13.44 6.36 1.84
CA PHE A 212 13.75 7.75 2.11
C PHE A 212 13.31 8.07 3.53
N LEU A 213 14.27 8.40 4.38
CA LEU A 213 14.05 8.71 5.79
C LEU A 213 14.19 10.21 6.00
N TYR A 214 13.06 10.92 6.06
CA TYR A 214 13.00 12.35 6.37
C TYR A 214 13.01 12.58 7.89
N LYS A 215 13.98 13.35 8.36
CA LYS A 215 14.07 13.78 9.76
C LYS A 215 13.11 14.92 9.99
N ILE A 216 12.08 14.69 10.81
CA ILE A 216 11.03 15.69 11.07
C ILE A 216 11.63 16.84 11.89
N PRO A 217 11.73 18.06 11.34
CA PRO A 217 12.25 19.20 12.08
C PRO A 217 11.17 19.75 13.01
N THR A 218 11.56 20.18 14.20
CA THR A 218 10.73 21.07 15.03
C THR A 218 10.91 22.48 14.50
N LEU A 219 9.85 23.07 13.94
CA LEU A 219 9.86 24.43 13.38
C LEU A 219 9.51 25.46 14.45
N LEU A 220 8.45 25.17 15.23
CA LEU A 220 8.01 26.01 16.33
C LEU A 220 7.67 25.11 17.53
N LYS A 221 8.07 25.54 18.73
CA LYS A 221 7.74 24.91 20.00
C LYS A 221 7.11 25.93 20.93
N SER A 222 5.98 25.58 21.54
CA SER A 222 5.33 26.41 22.55
C SER A 222 4.93 25.57 23.76
N LYS A 223 5.35 26.01 24.93
CA LYS A 223 4.96 25.42 26.21
C LYS A 223 3.64 26.04 26.65
N ILE A 224 2.61 25.22 26.86
CA ILE A 224 1.31 25.69 27.38
C ILE A 224 1.25 25.44 28.89
N THR A 225 1.70 24.26 29.33
CA THR A 225 1.84 23.90 30.75
C THR A 225 3.12 23.08 30.94
N GLU A 226 3.46 22.74 32.19
CA GLU A 226 4.54 21.78 32.48
C GLU A 226 4.31 20.39 31.86
N GLU A 227 3.06 20.05 31.56
CA GLU A 227 2.64 18.72 31.11
C GLU A 227 2.10 18.73 29.68
N PHE A 228 2.22 19.87 28.97
CA PHE A 228 1.65 20.04 27.64
C PHE A 228 2.45 21.02 26.77
N TYR A 229 2.89 20.52 25.61
CA TYR A 229 3.56 21.29 24.57
C TYR A 229 2.78 21.21 23.25
N THR A 230 2.79 22.30 22.50
CA THR A 230 2.33 22.35 21.11
C THR A 230 3.48 22.64 20.18
N TYR A 231 3.46 22.04 19.00
CA TYR A 231 4.51 22.17 18.00
C TYR A 231 3.94 22.52 16.63
N LYS A 232 4.75 23.21 15.83
CA LYS A 232 4.74 23.06 14.37
C LYS A 232 5.96 22.24 13.97
N VAL A 233 5.75 21.22 13.16
CA VAL A 233 6.79 20.32 12.67
C VAL A 233 6.74 20.26 11.14
N GLY A 234 7.87 19.97 10.50
CA GLY A 234 7.91 19.74 9.05
C GLY A 234 7.36 18.36 8.70
N ASP A 235 6.50 18.27 7.70
CA ASP A 235 6.00 17.03 7.12
C ASP A 235 6.43 16.90 5.67
N LEU A 236 6.96 15.73 5.30
CA LEU A 236 7.24 15.41 3.91
C LEU A 236 5.95 14.93 3.22
N ARG A 237 5.60 15.60 2.13
CA ARG A 237 4.44 15.29 1.30
C ARG A 237 4.82 14.25 0.24
N THR A 238 4.81 12.97 0.62
CA THR A 238 5.18 11.84 -0.27
C THR A 238 4.45 11.89 -1.62
N VAL A 239 3.16 12.25 -1.63
CA VAL A 239 2.37 12.39 -2.86
C VAL A 239 2.92 13.49 -3.78
N GLU A 240 3.35 14.63 -3.22
CA GLU A 240 3.95 15.71 -4.03
C GLU A 240 5.33 15.35 -4.53
N VAL A 241 6.12 14.57 -3.78
CA VAL A 241 7.38 14.02 -4.29
C VAL A 241 7.11 13.27 -5.60
N LEU A 242 6.13 12.37 -5.61
CA LEU A 242 5.87 11.57 -6.80
C LEU A 242 5.17 12.34 -7.93
N ARG A 243 4.41 13.39 -7.63
CA ARG A 243 3.85 14.30 -8.65
C ARG A 243 4.92 15.18 -9.30
N ASN A 244 5.91 15.64 -8.54
CA ASN A 244 6.96 16.53 -9.04
C ASN A 244 8.16 15.77 -9.65
N PHE A 245 8.37 14.50 -9.26
CA PHE A 245 9.46 13.67 -9.72
C PHE A 245 8.95 12.43 -10.47
N GLN A 246 8.45 12.67 -11.69
CA GLN A 246 7.81 11.66 -12.52
C GLN A 246 8.72 10.45 -12.83
N VAL A 247 10.04 10.64 -12.89
CA VAL A 247 11.01 9.55 -13.10
C VAL A 247 10.92 8.49 -12.00
N ILE A 248 10.71 8.88 -10.73
CA ILE A 248 10.55 7.94 -9.62
C ILE A 248 9.24 7.17 -9.79
N LYS A 249 8.17 7.91 -10.09
CA LYS A 249 6.82 7.37 -10.30
C LYS A 249 6.80 6.36 -11.45
N ASP A 250 7.27 6.73 -12.63
CA ASP A 250 7.25 5.88 -13.84
C ASP A 250 8.00 4.55 -13.66
N ASN A 251 8.99 4.52 -12.78
CA ASN A 251 9.87 3.38 -12.59
C ASN A 251 9.56 2.53 -11.36
N CYS A 252 8.74 3.01 -10.41
CA CYS A 252 8.32 2.21 -9.27
C CYS A 252 7.12 1.32 -9.58
N ILE A 253 6.92 0.30 -8.76
CA ILE A 253 5.75 -0.59 -8.81
C ILE A 253 4.97 -0.57 -7.50
N TYR A 254 5.54 0.00 -6.44
CA TYR A 254 4.96 0.09 -5.11
C TYR A 254 5.54 1.28 -4.37
N VAL A 255 4.66 2.01 -3.70
CA VAL A 255 5.00 3.08 -2.78
C VAL A 255 4.38 2.75 -1.43
N ALA A 256 5.14 2.98 -0.36
CA ALA A 256 4.64 2.82 0.99
C ALA A 256 5.17 3.88 1.94
N ASP A 257 4.29 4.41 2.78
CA ASP A 257 4.68 5.22 3.94
C ASP A 257 4.73 4.34 5.19
N SER A 258 5.60 4.70 6.12
CA SER A 258 5.63 4.14 7.48
C SER A 258 4.71 4.93 8.41
N TYR A 259 4.33 4.27 9.51
CA TYR A 259 3.80 4.99 10.67
C TYR A 259 4.87 5.92 11.25
N VAL A 260 4.45 7.11 11.66
CA VAL A 260 5.33 8.10 12.29
C VAL A 260 5.18 7.99 13.80
N LEU A 261 6.29 7.66 14.48
CA LEU A 261 6.36 7.57 15.93
C LEU A 261 7.26 8.67 16.47
N GLY A 262 6.80 9.37 17.50
CA GLY A 262 7.50 10.50 18.09
C GLY A 262 7.95 10.24 19.52
N ARG A 263 9.10 10.81 19.87
CA ARG A 263 9.57 10.97 21.26
C ARG A 263 10.06 12.38 21.48
N LEU A 264 10.23 12.77 22.73
CA LEU A 264 10.88 14.03 23.09
C LEU A 264 12.35 13.78 23.44
N ASN A 265 13.23 14.70 23.04
CA ASN A 265 14.61 14.75 23.55
C ASN A 265 14.67 15.47 24.92
N ALA A 266 15.88 15.68 25.43
CA ALA A 266 16.11 16.40 26.70
C ALA A 266 15.59 17.85 26.68
N ASP A 267 15.57 18.49 25.52
CA ASP A 267 15.09 19.86 25.31
C ASP A 267 13.58 19.93 25.00
N PHE A 268 12.87 18.81 25.11
CA PHE A 268 11.46 18.67 24.75
C PHE A 268 11.14 18.98 23.28
N ASP A 269 12.11 18.81 22.37
CA ASP A 269 11.87 18.84 20.93
C ASP A 269 11.39 17.48 20.44
N VAL A 270 10.56 17.50 19.40
CA VAL A 270 10.09 16.27 18.75
C VAL A 270 11.25 15.65 17.98
N VAL A 271 11.58 14.42 18.34
CA VAL A 271 12.50 13.56 17.59
C VAL A 271 11.67 12.47 16.93
N SER A 272 11.54 12.57 15.61
CA SER A 272 10.80 11.61 14.80
C SER A 272 11.34 11.60 13.37
N ASN A 273 11.05 10.53 12.65
CA ASN A 273 11.32 10.45 11.23
C ASN A 273 10.06 9.97 10.51
N LYS A 274 9.88 10.43 9.27
CA LYS A 274 8.91 9.89 8.33
C LYS A 274 9.66 9.11 7.27
N GLU A 275 9.31 7.84 7.10
CA GLU A 275 9.85 7.00 6.04
C GLU A 275 8.83 6.86 4.92
N PHE A 276 9.26 7.10 3.69
CA PHE A 276 8.55 6.61 2.52
C PHE A 276 9.48 5.73 1.69
N SER A 277 8.91 4.71 1.06
CA SER A 277 9.65 3.72 0.29
C SER A 277 9.07 3.58 -1.09
N VAL A 278 9.94 3.36 -2.08
CA VAL A 278 9.56 2.94 -3.42
C VAL A 278 10.23 1.61 -3.76
N VAL A 279 9.51 0.71 -4.44
CA VAL A 279 10.04 -0.57 -4.90
C VAL A 279 10.12 -0.60 -6.42
N LEU A 280 11.23 -1.08 -6.93
CA LEU A 280 11.54 -1.22 -8.35
C LEU A 280 12.10 -2.63 -8.62
N SER A 281 11.95 -3.14 -9.84
CA SER A 281 12.75 -4.31 -10.22
C SER A 281 14.21 -3.90 -10.43
N LYS A 282 15.15 -4.79 -10.09
CA LYS A 282 16.60 -4.57 -10.28
C LYS A 282 16.93 -4.23 -11.74
N ARG A 283 16.24 -4.87 -12.69
CA ARG A 283 16.29 -4.53 -14.13
C ARG A 283 15.95 -3.06 -14.38
N THR A 284 14.77 -2.63 -13.94
CA THR A 284 14.31 -1.24 -14.12
C THR A 284 15.26 -0.24 -13.49
N LEU A 285 15.73 -0.53 -12.28
CA LEU A 285 16.68 0.32 -11.56
C LEU A 285 17.99 0.48 -12.33
N THR A 286 18.53 -0.63 -12.83
CA THR A 286 19.80 -0.64 -13.57
C THR A 286 19.67 0.10 -14.90
N ASP A 287 18.60 -0.16 -15.65
CA ASP A 287 18.35 0.44 -16.96
C ASP A 287 18.12 1.96 -16.89
N ASN A 288 17.68 2.47 -15.74
CA ASN A 288 17.31 3.89 -15.55
C ASN A 288 18.14 4.57 -14.45
N ILE A 289 19.31 4.02 -14.10
CA ILE A 289 20.04 4.46 -12.91
C ILE A 289 20.44 5.92 -12.96
N ASP A 290 20.86 6.44 -14.11
CA ASP A 290 21.32 7.84 -14.23
C ASP A 290 20.18 8.83 -14.03
N SER A 291 19.01 8.56 -14.61
CA SER A 291 17.84 9.42 -14.44
C SER A 291 17.27 9.32 -13.03
N LEU A 292 17.27 8.13 -12.44
CA LEU A 292 16.86 7.91 -11.04
C LEU A 292 17.82 8.61 -10.07
N GLU A 293 19.13 8.49 -10.26
CA GLU A 293 20.14 9.15 -9.44
C GLU A 293 19.94 10.68 -9.45
N SER A 294 19.77 11.27 -10.64
CA SER A 294 19.50 12.70 -10.79
C SER A 294 18.22 13.10 -10.06
N ALA A 295 17.11 12.39 -10.29
CA ALA A 295 15.84 12.69 -9.64
C ALA A 295 15.92 12.60 -8.10
N ILE A 296 16.66 11.62 -7.58
CA ILE A 296 16.86 11.47 -6.12
C ILE A 296 17.69 12.63 -5.57
N ARG A 297 18.76 13.05 -6.27
CA ARG A 297 19.55 14.24 -5.88
C ARG A 297 18.70 15.50 -5.84
N ASP A 298 17.83 15.68 -6.83
CA ASP A 298 16.92 16.83 -6.90
C ASP A 298 15.89 16.80 -5.77
N ILE A 299 15.34 15.62 -5.42
CA ILE A 299 14.47 15.45 -4.24
C ILE A 299 15.20 15.88 -2.97
N ILE A 300 16.42 15.35 -2.75
CA ILE A 300 17.20 15.63 -1.54
C ILE A 300 17.47 17.14 -1.43
N THR A 301 17.95 17.75 -2.51
CA THR A 301 18.26 19.19 -2.57
C THR A 301 17.01 20.01 -2.27
N LYS A 302 15.87 19.68 -2.89
CA LYS A 302 14.62 20.42 -2.70
C LYS A 302 14.08 20.30 -1.28
N VAL A 303 14.16 19.10 -0.69
CA VAL A 303 13.74 18.87 0.70
C VAL A 303 14.61 19.66 1.67
N ASP A 304 15.93 19.74 1.45
CA ASP A 304 16.82 20.55 2.27
C ASP A 304 16.51 22.04 2.15
N GLU A 305 16.41 22.56 0.92
CA GLU A 305 16.06 23.96 0.67
C GLU A 305 14.76 24.36 1.36
N GLU A 306 13.71 23.57 1.21
CA GLU A 306 12.41 23.87 1.80
C GLU A 306 12.40 23.69 3.32
N THR A 307 13.16 22.72 3.85
CA THR A 307 13.28 22.53 5.30
C THR A 307 14.01 23.71 5.95
N GLU A 308 15.10 24.19 5.37
CA GLU A 308 15.84 25.35 5.90
C GLU A 308 15.03 26.65 5.75
N LEU A 309 14.28 26.79 4.64
CA LEU A 309 13.35 27.91 4.47
C LEU A 309 12.28 27.91 5.57
N LEU A 310 11.66 26.77 5.85
CA LEU A 310 10.62 26.67 6.88
C LEU A 310 11.15 26.84 8.31
N LYS A 311 12.43 26.55 8.57
CA LYS A 311 13.08 26.85 9.85
C LYS A 311 13.33 28.35 10.06
N SER A 312 13.49 29.10 8.96
CA SER A 312 13.84 30.53 9.00
C SER A 312 12.66 31.47 8.77
N ASP A 313 11.60 31.01 8.11
CA ASP A 313 10.39 31.78 7.80
C ASP A 313 9.11 30.99 8.12
N ASP A 314 8.43 31.40 9.20
CA ASP A 314 7.17 30.80 9.68
C ASP A 314 5.98 30.95 8.72
N LEU A 315 6.09 31.80 7.69
CA LEU A 315 5.06 32.03 6.68
C LEU A 315 5.37 31.33 5.35
N ALA A 316 6.59 30.81 5.18
CA ALA A 316 6.97 30.10 3.98
C ALA A 316 6.15 28.81 3.78
N ARG A 317 6.07 28.38 2.53
CA ARG A 317 5.44 27.12 2.16
C ARG A 317 6.32 26.39 1.16
N GLY A 318 6.65 25.14 1.46
CA GLY A 318 7.30 24.24 0.53
C GLY A 318 6.29 23.54 -0.39
N VAL A 319 6.80 23.04 -1.51
CA VAL A 319 6.08 22.14 -2.40
C VAL A 319 6.08 20.73 -1.82
N LEU A 320 7.25 20.26 -1.37
CA LEU A 320 7.47 18.92 -0.82
C LEU A 320 7.35 18.88 0.70
N VAL A 321 7.73 19.97 1.39
CA VAL A 321 7.68 20.05 2.85
C VAL A 321 6.60 21.06 3.27
N GLU A 322 5.73 20.66 4.20
CA GLU A 322 4.73 21.55 4.77
C GLU A 322 4.77 21.58 6.30
N PRO A 323 4.44 22.71 6.94
CA PRO A 323 4.27 22.74 8.39
C PRO A 323 2.95 22.07 8.82
N LYS A 324 3.04 21.14 9.76
CA LYS A 324 1.89 20.49 10.41
C LYS A 324 1.91 20.71 11.91
N HIS A 325 0.73 20.63 12.53
CA HIS A 325 0.60 20.71 13.98
C HIS A 325 0.86 19.36 14.64
N ALA A 326 1.58 19.40 15.76
CA ALA A 326 1.78 18.29 16.66
C ALA A 326 1.60 18.75 18.10
N ASN A 327 1.37 17.82 19.02
CA ASN A 327 1.36 18.12 20.44
C ASN A 327 2.02 17.00 21.23
N ALA A 328 2.49 17.32 22.44
CA ALA A 328 2.95 16.34 23.39
C ALA A 328 2.28 16.60 24.74
N SER A 329 1.86 15.54 25.41
CA SER A 329 1.23 15.61 26.72
C SER A 329 1.72 14.49 27.62
N VAL A 330 1.78 14.73 28.93
CA VAL A 330 2.08 13.68 29.89
C VAL A 330 0.86 12.78 30.06
N LYS A 331 1.07 11.47 29.97
CA LYS A 331 0.08 10.43 30.25
C LYS A 331 0.54 9.56 31.41
N THR A 332 -0.43 8.93 32.06
CA THR A 332 -0.21 7.95 33.12
C THR A 332 -0.53 6.57 32.56
N GLY A 333 0.46 5.69 32.53
CA GLY A 333 0.28 4.30 32.08
C GLY A 333 -0.39 3.42 33.13
N HIS A 334 -0.68 2.17 32.77
CA HIS A 334 -1.34 1.20 33.67
C HIS A 334 -0.59 0.94 34.99
N ASN A 335 0.73 1.14 35.02
CA ASN A 335 1.56 0.98 36.22
C ASN A 335 1.76 2.30 37.00
N ASN A 336 0.92 3.32 36.78
CA ASN A 336 1.08 4.69 37.29
C ASN A 336 2.37 5.41 36.87
N ASN A 337 3.14 4.84 35.94
CA ASN A 337 4.31 5.50 35.38
C ASN A 337 3.89 6.64 34.45
N ARG A 338 4.50 7.81 34.65
CA ARG A 338 4.29 8.99 33.81
C ARG A 338 5.21 8.94 32.61
N TYR A 339 4.68 9.21 31.42
CA TYR A 339 5.46 9.29 30.18
C TYR A 339 4.90 10.37 29.25
N TRP A 340 5.75 10.89 28.37
CA TRP A 340 5.31 11.79 27.31
C TRP A 340 4.72 11.00 26.16
N GLN A 341 3.48 11.35 25.78
CA GLN A 341 2.88 10.92 24.53
C GLN A 341 2.98 12.06 23.53
N VAL A 342 3.58 11.81 22.36
CA VAL A 342 3.62 12.76 21.24
C VAL A 342 2.56 12.36 20.23
N ALA A 343 1.61 13.25 19.95
CA ALA A 343 0.58 13.05 18.94
C ALA A 343 1.06 13.61 17.60
N LEU A 344 1.32 12.70 16.66
CA LEU A 344 1.77 12.98 15.29
C LEU A 344 0.75 12.53 14.23
N ASP A 345 -0.51 12.33 14.62
CA ASP A 345 -1.56 11.84 13.71
C ASP A 345 -1.77 12.74 12.48
N ALA A 346 -1.47 14.03 12.59
CA ALA A 346 -1.54 14.97 11.47
C ALA A 346 -0.49 14.72 10.37
N LEU A 347 0.53 13.91 10.65
CA LEU A 347 1.57 13.50 9.68
C LEU A 347 1.21 12.21 8.94
N LYS A 348 0.10 11.56 9.33
CA LYS A 348 -0.38 10.36 8.65
C LYS A 348 -0.64 10.67 7.17
N PRO A 349 -0.27 9.75 6.26
CA PRO A 349 -0.54 9.93 4.84
C PRO A 349 -2.01 10.18 4.60
N ASP A 350 -2.31 11.18 3.78
CA ASP A 350 -3.66 11.43 3.31
C ASP A 350 -4.00 10.41 2.22
N SER A 351 -4.66 9.31 2.61
CA SER A 351 -5.00 8.20 1.71
C SER A 351 -5.89 8.62 0.54
N SER A 352 -6.64 9.73 0.68
CA SER A 352 -7.43 10.28 -0.43
C SER A 352 -6.54 10.79 -1.57
N LYS A 353 -5.39 11.40 -1.23
CA LYS A 353 -4.42 11.96 -2.19
C LYS A 353 -3.45 10.93 -2.76
N ALA A 354 -3.23 9.82 -2.06
CA ALA A 354 -2.38 8.72 -2.51
C ALA A 354 -2.86 8.10 -3.84
N SER A 355 -4.16 8.20 -4.10
CA SER A 355 -4.81 7.55 -5.21
C SER A 355 -4.49 8.07 -6.62
N GLU A 356 -3.94 9.27 -6.72
CA GLU A 356 -3.44 9.81 -8.00
C GLU A 356 -2.07 9.23 -8.39
N VAL A 357 -1.45 8.48 -7.48
CA VAL A 357 -0.05 8.09 -7.54
C VAL A 357 0.10 6.61 -7.24
N GLU A 358 -0.16 5.77 -8.25
CA GLU A 358 0.30 4.38 -8.30
C GLU A 358 -0.14 3.47 -7.13
N TYR A 359 0.42 2.26 -7.06
CA TYR A 359 0.15 1.31 -5.99
C TYR A 359 0.68 1.82 -4.65
N TRP A 360 -0.25 2.22 -3.77
CA TRP A 360 0.04 2.80 -2.46
C TRP A 360 -0.43 1.89 -1.32
N GLY A 361 0.51 1.42 -0.51
CA GLY A 361 0.21 0.65 0.70
C GLY A 361 0.77 1.32 1.95
N THR A 362 0.36 0.81 3.10
CA THR A 362 1.04 1.04 4.38
C THR A 362 2.02 -0.10 4.61
N ARG A 363 3.21 0.22 5.13
CA ARG A 363 4.20 -0.81 5.48
C ARG A 363 3.71 -1.60 6.70
N GLY A 364 3.10 -2.76 6.44
CA GLY A 364 2.85 -3.83 7.40
C GLY A 364 3.82 -4.98 7.17
N HIS A 365 4.16 -5.73 8.22
CA HIS A 365 4.96 -6.94 8.09
C HIS A 365 4.09 -8.06 7.47
N TYR A 366 4.02 -8.14 6.14
CA TYR A 366 3.38 -9.27 5.44
C TYR A 366 4.36 -10.45 5.43
N VAL A 367 4.61 -11.06 6.59
CA VAL A 367 5.71 -12.03 6.73
C VAL A 367 5.43 -13.33 5.96
N THR A 368 4.18 -13.78 5.90
CA THR A 368 3.82 -15.07 5.28
C THR A 368 2.47 -15.12 4.56
N ASP A 369 1.56 -14.17 4.81
CA ASP A 369 0.14 -14.29 4.44
C ASP A 369 -0.46 -12.98 3.88
N PHE A 370 0.04 -12.53 2.74
CA PHE A 370 -0.52 -11.38 2.02
C PHE A 370 -1.98 -11.63 1.60
N VAL A 371 -2.31 -12.78 0.98
CA VAL A 371 -3.69 -13.07 0.58
C VAL A 371 -4.61 -13.24 1.80
N SER A 372 -4.20 -13.99 2.81
CA SER A 372 -5.06 -14.41 3.93
C SER A 372 -5.14 -13.40 5.07
N ALA A 373 -4.05 -12.69 5.39
CA ALA A 373 -3.92 -11.91 6.62
C ALA A 373 -3.84 -10.38 6.39
N THR A 374 -3.80 -9.92 5.14
CA THR A 374 -3.84 -8.47 4.85
C THR A 374 -5.12 -7.85 5.38
N GLN A 375 -4.98 -6.85 6.26
CA GLN A 375 -6.10 -6.09 6.83
C GLN A 375 -6.56 -4.96 5.94
N GLN A 376 -5.75 -4.52 4.98
CA GLN A 376 -6.09 -3.46 4.07
C GLN A 376 -5.29 -3.65 2.80
N TYR A 377 -5.96 -4.05 1.72
CA TYR A 377 -5.29 -4.08 0.43
C TYR A 377 -5.03 -2.65 -0.05
N PRO A 378 -4.02 -2.44 -0.89
CA PRO A 378 -3.74 -1.13 -1.44
C PRO A 378 -4.92 -0.54 -2.19
N TRP A 379 -4.98 0.78 -2.17
CA TRP A 379 -6.10 1.59 -2.64
C TRP A 379 -7.41 1.43 -1.87
N MET A 380 -7.53 0.47 -0.94
CA MET A 380 -8.73 0.39 -0.11
C MET A 380 -8.77 1.56 0.86
N PRO A 381 -9.94 2.23 0.99
CA PRO A 381 -10.09 3.39 1.86
C PRO A 381 -10.17 3.02 3.34
N SER A 382 -10.43 1.76 3.68
CA SER A 382 -10.58 1.26 5.04
C SER A 382 -9.98 -0.14 5.21
N SER A 383 -9.70 -0.51 6.46
CA SER A 383 -9.40 -1.89 6.79
C SER A 383 -10.62 -2.80 6.58
N ILE A 384 -10.37 -4.07 6.29
CA ILE A 384 -11.34 -5.14 6.03
C ILE A 384 -11.38 -6.18 7.15
N SER A 385 -10.39 -6.17 8.04
CA SER A 385 -10.29 -7.05 9.22
C SER A 385 -9.38 -6.42 10.27
N ASP A 386 -9.45 -6.95 11.50
CA ASP A 386 -8.56 -6.58 12.60
C ASP A 386 -7.19 -7.25 12.50
N LEU A 387 -6.21 -6.75 13.26
CA LEU A 387 -4.88 -7.34 13.36
C LEU A 387 -4.87 -8.59 14.23
N GLU A 388 -4.53 -9.70 13.59
CA GLU A 388 -4.15 -10.93 14.27
C GLU A 388 -2.65 -10.82 14.63
N LEU A 389 -2.36 -10.61 15.91
CA LEU A 389 -0.98 -10.62 16.40
C LEU A 389 -0.48 -12.06 16.53
N PRO A 390 0.69 -12.41 15.98
CA PRO A 390 1.32 -13.67 16.29
C PRO A 390 1.59 -13.71 17.80
N PHE A 391 1.08 -14.75 18.45
CA PHE A 391 1.06 -14.96 19.90
C PHE A 391 2.42 -14.77 20.57
#